data_AF-A0A7X4GMH4-F1
#
_entry.id   AF-A0A7X4GMH4-F1
#
_cell.length_a   1.000
_cell.length_b   1.000
_cell.length_c   1.000
_cell.angle_alpha   90.00
_cell.angle_beta   90.00
_cell.angle_gamma   90.00
#
_symmetry.space_group_name_H-M   'P 1'
#
loop_
_entity.id
_entity.type
_entity.pdbx_description
1 polymer ?
#
loop_
_entity_poly.entity_id
_entity_poly.type
_entity_poly.pdbx_seq_one_letter_code
_entity_poly.pdbx_strand_id
1 'polypeptide(L)'
;LPPLSVSKLVSKSPLITTSQMQGSTPTKSRNHENVGDFDRLRKTVDRGAHTSTDASQPPLPSANWFSLVANRTVLTIAAAAALAYAPLLAIMSQAQPLLMGKGLPGETASALVGMLGIASLVGAFVTGLLLDRLWAPGVAFVMLMGGTAGALLLAYGPPSPACLILAMLLIGLTMGAEIDLVAFVIARFCGVEAYGSVFGISVMTIAFSSAGGSAAIGFIYDAAGSYSPALALCALAFTASAFLYLSLGRYPAPRAD
;
A
#
# COMPACT_ATOMS: atom_id res chain seq x y z
N LEU A 1 15.20 -26.18 -50.60
CA LEU A 1 15.57 -25.84 -51.99
C LEU A 1 14.29 -25.41 -52.71
N PRO A 2 14.30 -24.33 -53.51
CA PRO A 2 14.30 -22.90 -53.09
C PRO A 2 13.31 -22.10 -54.01
N PRO A 3 13.48 -20.82 -54.42
CA PRO A 3 13.85 -19.56 -53.73
C PRO A 3 13.09 -18.26 -54.18
N LEU A 4 13.44 -17.11 -53.54
CA LEU A 4 13.70 -15.72 -54.09
C LEU A 4 12.52 -14.96 -54.77
N SER A 5 12.42 -13.62 -54.87
CA SER A 5 13.33 -12.46 -54.88
C SER A 5 12.46 -11.20 -54.66
N VAL A 6 12.76 -10.24 -53.78
CA VAL A 6 13.59 -9.02 -53.96
C VAL A 6 13.56 -8.36 -55.35
N SER A 7 13.21 -7.05 -55.36
CA SER A 7 13.82 -5.96 -56.15
C SER A 7 13.01 -5.29 -57.29
N LYS A 8 13.08 -3.94 -57.26
CA LYS A 8 12.86 -2.93 -58.33
C LYS A 8 11.38 -2.57 -58.59
N LEU A 9 10.97 -1.30 -58.71
CA LEU A 9 11.52 -0.18 -59.49
C LEU A 9 11.08 1.16 -58.83
N VAL A 10 11.95 2.15 -58.60
CA VAL A 10 12.64 3.06 -59.54
C VAL A 10 11.81 4.29 -59.94
N SER A 11 12.39 5.46 -59.63
CA SER A 11 12.40 6.71 -60.43
C SER A 11 11.19 7.63 -60.37
N LYS A 12 11.42 8.88 -59.91
CA LYS A 12 11.86 9.97 -60.81
C LYS A 12 12.20 11.23 -60.00
N SER A 13 13.45 11.64 -60.07
CA SER A 13 13.83 13.06 -60.04
C SER A 13 14.11 13.48 -61.49
N PRO A 14 13.86 14.74 -61.85
CA PRO A 14 14.69 15.41 -62.84
C PRO A 14 15.26 16.72 -62.30
N LEU A 15 16.57 16.84 -62.45
CA LEU A 15 17.32 18.09 -62.52
C LEU A 15 16.95 18.84 -63.80
N ILE A 16 16.76 20.16 -63.73
CA ILE A 16 16.99 21.08 -64.84
C ILE A 16 17.83 22.25 -64.32
N THR A 17 18.82 22.61 -65.13
CA THR A 17 19.95 23.48 -64.84
C THR A 17 19.75 24.85 -65.51
N THR A 18 20.23 25.91 -64.84
CA THR A 18 20.91 27.11 -65.38
C THR A 18 20.12 28.15 -66.22
N SER A 19 19.99 29.39 -65.70
CA SER A 19 20.74 30.59 -66.18
C SER A 19 20.10 31.94 -65.77
N GLN A 20 20.87 32.74 -65.03
CA GLN A 20 21.04 34.22 -65.07
C GLN A 20 19.83 35.18 -65.02
N MET A 21 19.78 36.04 -63.98
CA MET A 21 20.10 37.48 -64.06
C MET A 21 19.76 38.24 -62.75
N GLN A 22 20.80 38.80 -62.13
CA GLN A 22 20.91 40.21 -61.73
C GLN A 22 19.90 40.84 -60.73
N GLY A 23 20.37 41.03 -59.49
CA GLY A 23 20.45 42.34 -58.84
C GLY A 23 19.20 42.92 -58.16
N SER A 24 19.16 42.83 -56.83
CA SER A 24 18.88 43.97 -55.92
C SER A 24 18.87 43.51 -54.45
N THR A 25 19.76 44.07 -53.64
CA THR A 25 19.75 44.02 -52.18
C THR A 25 18.41 44.55 -51.64
N PRO A 26 17.88 44.01 -50.52
CA PRO A 26 17.91 44.83 -49.31
C PRO A 26 18.07 44.06 -47.97
N THR A 27 18.81 44.72 -47.08
CA THR A 27 18.50 44.93 -45.65
C THR A 27 18.67 43.77 -44.66
N LYS A 28 19.83 43.85 -44.02
CA LYS A 28 20.19 43.37 -42.69
C LYS A 28 19.14 43.79 -41.61
N SER A 29 18.30 42.87 -41.20
CA SER A 29 17.51 42.92 -39.94
C SER A 29 17.93 41.71 -39.10
N ARG A 30 19.04 41.79 -38.36
CA ARG A 30 19.08 42.15 -36.93
C ARG A 30 18.07 41.38 -36.06
N ASN A 31 18.24 40.06 -36.02
CA ASN A 31 17.71 39.18 -34.98
C ASN A 31 18.21 39.64 -33.59
N HIS A 32 17.44 40.48 -32.91
CA HIS A 32 17.60 40.80 -31.48
C HIS A 32 16.33 40.55 -30.66
N GLU A 33 15.26 40.00 -31.26
CA GLU A 33 13.97 39.81 -30.57
C GLU A 33 13.85 38.52 -29.75
N ASN A 34 14.68 37.50 -29.97
CA ASN A 34 14.43 36.17 -29.40
C ASN A 34 15.07 35.87 -28.03
N VAL A 35 15.95 36.73 -27.50
CA VAL A 35 16.63 36.45 -26.22
C VAL A 35 15.80 36.90 -25.02
N GLY A 36 15.09 38.03 -25.14
CA GLY A 36 14.25 38.55 -24.04
C GLY A 36 12.98 37.72 -23.79
N ASP A 37 12.49 37.02 -24.82
CA ASP A 37 11.28 36.21 -24.73
C ASP A 37 11.56 34.84 -24.08
N PHE A 38 12.72 34.25 -24.36
CA PHE A 38 13.19 33.06 -23.65
C PHE A 38 13.44 33.30 -22.16
N ASP A 39 13.99 34.46 -21.78
CA ASP A 39 14.17 34.84 -20.38
C ASP A 39 12.84 35.14 -19.67
N ARG A 40 11.83 35.64 -20.39
CA ARG A 40 10.46 35.79 -19.89
C ARG A 40 9.79 34.43 -19.72
N LEU A 41 9.94 33.53 -20.68
CA LEU A 41 9.41 32.17 -20.64
C LEU A 41 10.05 31.36 -19.50
N ARG A 42 11.36 31.51 -19.29
CA ARG A 42 12.06 30.92 -18.15
C ARG A 42 11.56 31.50 -16.83
N LYS A 43 11.37 32.83 -16.72
CA LYS A 43 10.77 33.45 -15.53
C LYS A 43 9.33 33.05 -15.28
N THR A 44 8.54 32.74 -16.32
CA THR A 44 7.16 32.22 -16.16
C THR A 44 7.13 30.75 -15.78
N VAL A 45 8.07 29.94 -16.27
CA VAL A 45 8.22 28.52 -15.87
C VAL A 45 8.77 28.41 -14.45
N ASP A 46 9.77 29.22 -14.09
CA ASP A 46 10.29 29.30 -12.72
C ASP A 46 9.25 29.92 -11.75
N ARG A 47 8.40 30.85 -12.21
CA ARG A 47 7.25 31.31 -11.43
C ARG A 47 6.18 30.23 -11.25
N GLY A 48 5.87 29.46 -12.31
CA GLY A 48 4.91 28.35 -12.24
C GLY A 48 5.39 27.17 -11.40
N ALA A 49 6.71 26.97 -11.28
CA ALA A 49 7.31 25.94 -10.42
C ALA A 49 7.33 26.31 -8.92
N HIS A 50 7.04 27.57 -8.58
CA HIS A 50 7.04 28.05 -7.20
C HIS A 50 5.67 28.54 -6.69
N THR A 51 4.58 28.43 -7.46
CA THR A 51 3.26 28.99 -7.09
C THR A 51 2.16 27.96 -6.76
N SER A 52 2.49 26.79 -6.21
CA SER A 52 1.44 25.87 -5.70
C SER A 52 1.74 25.25 -4.33
N THR A 53 2.62 25.86 -3.52
CA THR A 53 2.96 25.31 -2.20
C THR A 53 2.97 26.36 -1.09
N ASP A 54 2.04 27.32 -1.10
CA ASP A 54 1.82 28.18 0.08
C ASP A 54 0.50 27.86 0.78
N ALA A 55 0.65 26.94 1.74
CA ALA A 55 -0.03 26.80 3.02
C ALA A 55 -1.33 27.58 3.27
N SER A 56 -2.41 26.84 3.54
CA SER A 56 -3.50 27.32 4.41
C SER A 56 -4.27 26.19 5.09
N GLN A 57 -3.50 25.24 5.65
CA GLN A 57 -3.73 24.55 6.92
C GLN A 57 -2.33 24.43 7.53
N PRO A 58 -2.13 24.60 8.85
CA PRO A 58 -0.79 24.52 9.40
C PRO A 58 -0.20 23.15 9.06
N PRO A 59 1.06 23.07 8.59
CA PRO A 59 1.76 21.79 8.52
C PRO A 59 1.56 21.10 9.87
N LEU A 60 1.22 19.81 9.89
CA LEU A 60 1.26 19.06 11.15
C LEU A 60 2.64 19.37 11.74
N PRO A 61 2.74 20.01 12.92
CA PRO A 61 4.00 20.58 13.35
C PRO A 61 5.05 19.47 13.43
N SER A 62 5.93 19.38 12.43
CA SER A 62 7.02 18.41 12.42
C SER A 62 7.94 18.59 13.64
N ALA A 63 7.81 19.74 14.32
CA ALA A 63 8.52 20.11 15.51
C ALA A 63 8.03 19.45 16.82
N ASN A 64 6.73 19.08 16.96
CA ASN A 64 6.19 18.64 18.26
C ASN A 64 5.52 17.27 18.18
N TRP A 65 6.29 16.20 18.38
CA TRP A 65 5.82 14.81 18.39
C TRP A 65 4.59 14.55 19.30
N PHE A 66 4.47 15.28 20.40
CA PHE A 66 3.33 15.21 21.32
C PHE A 66 2.00 15.68 20.72
N SER A 67 2.01 16.65 19.78
CA SER A 67 0.76 17.11 19.14
C SER A 67 0.23 16.08 18.15
N LEU A 68 1.10 15.23 17.58
CA LEU A 68 0.72 14.13 16.72
C LEU A 68 0.01 13.02 17.51
N VAL A 69 0.53 12.67 18.69
CA VAL A 69 -0.09 11.66 19.57
C VAL A 69 -1.42 12.15 20.15
N ALA A 70 -1.64 13.46 20.26
CA ALA A 70 -2.92 14.03 20.67
C ALA A 70 -3.97 14.09 19.54
N ASN A 71 -3.56 13.87 18.29
CA ASN A 71 -4.46 13.96 17.14
C ASN A 71 -5.34 12.70 17.03
N ARG A 72 -6.66 12.89 17.01
CA ARG A 72 -7.64 11.80 16.91
C ARG A 72 -7.44 10.92 15.68
N THR A 73 -7.13 11.50 14.51
CA THR A 73 -6.92 10.73 13.28
C THR A 73 -5.70 9.81 13.40
N VAL A 74 -4.60 10.33 13.95
CA VAL A 74 -3.37 9.55 14.20
C VAL A 74 -3.64 8.42 15.19
N LEU A 75 -4.34 8.71 16.28
CA LEU A 75 -4.73 7.69 17.27
C LEU A 75 -5.66 6.62 16.68
N THR A 76 -6.63 7.01 15.84
CA THR A 76 -7.52 6.05 15.18
C THR A 76 -6.75 5.14 14.22
N ILE A 77 -5.82 5.69 13.42
CA ILE A 77 -4.96 4.89 12.52
C ILE A 77 -4.07 3.95 13.33
N ALA A 78 -3.39 4.46 14.36
CA ALA A 78 -2.50 3.67 15.21
C ALA A 78 -3.26 2.56 15.95
N ALA A 79 -4.47 2.85 16.46
CA ALA A 79 -5.32 1.87 17.11
C ALA A 79 -5.83 0.81 16.12
N ALA A 80 -6.26 1.21 14.92
CA ALA A 80 -6.71 0.27 13.89
C ALA A 80 -5.58 -0.68 13.47
N ALA A 81 -4.39 -0.13 13.22
CA ALA A 81 -3.20 -0.91 12.89
C ALA A 81 -2.82 -1.85 14.05
N ALA A 82 -2.83 -1.36 15.29
CA ALA A 82 -2.50 -2.18 16.45
C ALA A 82 -3.46 -3.35 16.65
N LEU A 83 -4.76 -3.13 16.44
CA LEU A 83 -5.81 -4.16 16.53
C LEU A 83 -5.73 -5.19 15.40
N ALA A 84 -5.23 -4.80 14.22
CA ALA A 84 -5.01 -5.73 13.12
C ALA A 84 -3.74 -6.57 13.30
N TYR A 85 -2.66 -5.95 13.78
CA TYR A 85 -1.36 -6.62 13.96
C TYR A 85 -1.32 -7.58 15.15
N ALA A 86 -1.99 -7.24 16.25
CA ALA A 86 -2.04 -8.10 17.44
C ALA A 86 -2.47 -9.55 17.13
N PRO A 87 -3.61 -9.80 16.46
CA PRO A 87 -4.04 -11.15 16.11
C PRO A 87 -3.17 -11.80 15.02
N LEU A 88 -2.65 -11.03 14.06
CA LEU A 88 -1.72 -11.57 13.05
C LEU A 88 -0.51 -12.21 13.70
N LEU A 89 0.18 -11.46 14.56
CA LEU A 89 1.42 -11.91 15.18
C LEU A 89 1.14 -13.01 16.23
N ALA A 90 0.01 -12.91 16.93
CA ALA A 90 -0.45 -13.97 17.82
C ALA A 90 -0.62 -15.30 17.08
N ILE A 91 -1.39 -15.31 15.99
CA ILE A 91 -1.61 -16.52 15.20
C ILE A 91 -0.31 -17.02 14.60
N MET A 92 0.53 -16.14 14.06
CA MET A 92 1.83 -16.55 13.50
C MET A 92 2.75 -17.20 14.53
N SER A 93 2.82 -16.65 15.74
CA SER A 93 3.69 -17.18 16.80
C SER A 93 3.33 -18.61 17.22
N GLN A 94 2.04 -18.97 17.14
CA GLN A 94 1.52 -20.28 17.53
C GLN A 94 0.98 -21.11 16.35
N ALA A 95 1.27 -20.72 15.10
CA ALA A 95 0.67 -21.35 13.92
C ALA A 95 1.00 -22.85 13.82
N GLN A 96 2.27 -23.21 14.02
CA GLN A 96 2.70 -24.61 13.94
C GLN A 96 2.12 -25.47 15.08
N PRO A 97 2.21 -25.10 16.37
CA PRO A 97 1.55 -25.82 17.46
C PRO A 97 0.03 -25.94 17.29
N LEU A 98 -0.64 -24.89 16.81
CA LEU A 98 -2.07 -24.89 16.54
C LEU A 98 -2.45 -25.93 15.48
N LEU A 99 -1.71 -25.97 14.37
CA LEU A 99 -1.95 -26.92 13.28
C LEU A 99 -1.68 -28.37 13.71
N MET A 100 -0.59 -28.61 14.45
CA MET A 100 -0.29 -29.93 15.02
C MET A 100 -1.35 -30.35 16.05
N GLY A 101 -1.85 -29.43 16.87
CA GLY A 101 -2.94 -29.65 17.81
C GLY A 101 -4.27 -30.02 17.13
N LYS A 102 -4.43 -29.72 15.83
CA LYS A 102 -5.55 -30.16 15.00
C LYS A 102 -5.33 -31.52 14.31
N GLY A 103 -4.24 -32.22 14.64
CA GLY A 103 -3.93 -33.55 14.14
C GLY A 103 -3.09 -33.60 12.86
N LEU A 104 -2.53 -32.47 12.41
CA LEU A 104 -1.63 -32.46 11.27
C LEU A 104 -0.22 -32.96 11.65
N PRO A 105 0.43 -33.76 10.79
CA PRO A 105 1.85 -34.07 10.94
C PRO A 105 2.71 -32.80 10.95
N GLY A 106 3.82 -32.81 11.69
CA GLY A 106 4.73 -31.66 11.80
C GLY A 106 5.24 -31.13 10.46
N GLU A 107 5.51 -32.03 9.50
CA GLU A 107 5.94 -31.68 8.13
C GLU A 107 4.84 -30.94 7.35
N THR A 108 3.59 -31.38 7.46
CA THR A 108 2.46 -30.69 6.81
C THR A 108 2.17 -29.35 7.48
N ALA A 109 2.28 -29.29 8.81
CA ALA A 109 2.10 -28.04 9.56
C ALA A 109 3.16 -26.98 9.16
N SER A 110 4.44 -27.37 9.05
CA SER A 110 5.50 -26.46 8.61
C SER A 110 5.32 -26.01 7.16
N ALA A 111 4.87 -26.91 6.28
CA ALA A 111 4.54 -26.55 4.90
C ALA A 111 3.41 -25.50 4.81
N LEU A 112 2.37 -25.61 5.66
CA LEU A 112 1.29 -24.61 5.72
C LEU A 112 1.76 -23.27 6.30
N VAL A 113 2.69 -23.29 7.26
CA VAL A 113 3.34 -22.06 7.75
C VAL A 113 4.21 -21.43 6.65
N GLY A 114 4.90 -22.23 5.83
CA GLY A 114 5.60 -21.72 4.65
C GLY A 114 4.64 -21.10 3.62
N MET A 115 3.50 -21.75 3.37
CA MET A 115 2.44 -21.23 2.50
C MET A 115 1.86 -19.91 3.01
N LEU A 116 1.73 -19.73 4.33
CA LEU A 116 1.31 -18.46 4.94
C LEU A 116 2.21 -17.30 4.50
N GLY A 117 3.54 -17.52 4.48
CA GLY A 117 4.51 -16.52 4.01
C GLY A 117 4.42 -16.24 2.51
N ILE A 118 4.15 -17.25 1.68
CA ILE A 118 3.91 -17.04 0.24
C ILE A 118 2.61 -16.25 0.03
N ALA A 119 1.56 -16.60 0.77
CA ALA A 119 0.28 -15.91 0.70
C ALA A 119 0.37 -14.45 1.13
N SER A 120 1.25 -14.10 2.07
CA SER A 120 1.47 -12.70 2.44
C SER A 120 2.16 -11.89 1.34
N LEU A 121 3.09 -12.47 0.59
CA LEU A 121 3.66 -11.82 -0.59
C LEU A 121 2.59 -11.55 -1.66
N VAL A 122 1.72 -12.53 -1.91
CA VAL A 122 0.58 -12.36 -2.83
C VAL A 122 -0.39 -11.30 -2.30
N GLY A 123 -0.66 -11.29 -1.00
CA GLY A 123 -1.53 -10.32 -0.34
C GLY A 123 -1.03 -8.89 -0.50
N ALA A 124 0.27 -8.66 -0.30
CA ALA A 124 0.89 -7.35 -0.51
C ALA A 124 0.74 -6.88 -1.97
N PHE A 125 1.01 -7.78 -2.92
CA PHE A 125 0.86 -7.46 -4.35
C PHE A 125 -0.59 -7.13 -4.73
N VAL A 126 -1.54 -7.95 -4.30
CA VAL A 126 -2.97 -7.72 -4.55
C VAL A 126 -3.43 -6.42 -3.89
N THR A 127 -3.01 -6.16 -2.65
CA THR A 127 -3.43 -4.98 -1.90
C THR A 127 -2.87 -3.71 -2.51
N GLY A 128 -1.60 -3.68 -2.91
CA GLY A 128 -1.02 -2.54 -3.63
C GLY A 128 -1.80 -2.21 -4.90
N LEU A 129 -2.11 -3.22 -5.72
CA LEU A 129 -2.92 -3.02 -6.93
C LEU A 129 -4.35 -2.54 -6.64
N LEU A 130 -4.94 -2.98 -5.53
CA LEU A 130 -6.27 -2.56 -5.11
C LEU A 130 -6.26 -1.13 -4.58
N LEU A 131 -5.24 -0.74 -3.81
CA LEU A 131 -5.09 0.61 -3.25
C LEU A 131 -4.91 1.68 -4.33
N ASP A 132 -4.29 1.32 -5.45
CA ASP A 132 -4.15 2.24 -6.58
C ASP A 132 -5.48 2.60 -7.25
N ARG A 133 -6.49 1.72 -7.14
CA ARG A 133 -7.77 1.88 -7.88
C ARG A 133 -8.99 2.08 -7.00
N LEU A 134 -8.92 1.71 -5.73
CA LEU A 134 -10.06 1.65 -4.82
C LEU A 134 -9.88 2.56 -3.61
N TRP A 135 -10.96 2.73 -2.85
CA TRP A 135 -10.95 3.47 -1.59
C TRP A 135 -10.27 2.63 -0.50
N ALA A 136 -9.19 3.14 0.09
CA ALA A 136 -8.30 2.41 0.99
C ALA A 136 -8.99 1.87 2.24
N PRO A 137 -9.86 2.62 2.95
CA PRO A 137 -10.67 2.05 4.02
C PRO A 137 -11.57 0.87 3.58
N GLY A 138 -12.04 0.88 2.33
CA GLY A 138 -12.81 -0.23 1.77
C GLY A 138 -11.94 -1.46 1.50
N VAL A 139 -10.72 -1.25 0.98
CA VAL A 139 -9.74 -2.33 0.78
C VAL A 139 -9.32 -2.93 2.13
N ALA A 140 -9.04 -2.07 3.12
CA ALA A 140 -8.76 -2.46 4.50
C ALA A 140 -9.83 -3.41 5.04
N PHE A 141 -11.09 -2.97 4.91
CA PHE A 141 -12.23 -3.73 5.40
C PHE A 141 -12.30 -5.12 4.76
N VAL A 142 -12.21 -5.22 3.44
CA VAL A 142 -12.29 -6.51 2.74
C VAL A 142 -11.14 -7.45 3.14
N MET A 143 -9.91 -6.93 3.22
CA MET A 143 -8.75 -7.74 3.58
C MET A 143 -8.82 -8.23 5.03
N LEU A 144 -9.18 -7.34 5.97
CA LEU A 144 -9.34 -7.68 7.39
C LEU A 144 -10.52 -8.63 7.66
N MET A 145 -11.59 -8.54 6.87
CA MET A 145 -12.67 -9.53 6.91
C MET A 145 -12.19 -10.91 6.42
N GLY A 146 -11.23 -10.96 5.50
CA GLY A 146 -10.50 -12.18 5.16
C GLY A 146 -9.80 -12.80 6.38
N GLY A 147 -9.05 -11.99 7.14
CA GLY A 147 -8.38 -12.42 8.37
C GLY A 147 -9.36 -12.90 9.44
N THR A 148 -10.50 -12.22 9.57
CA THR A 148 -11.62 -12.62 10.44
C THR A 148 -12.14 -14.01 10.05
N ALA A 149 -12.43 -14.22 8.77
CA ALA A 149 -12.91 -15.50 8.26
C ALA A 149 -11.87 -16.61 8.47
N GLY A 150 -10.58 -16.32 8.22
CA GLY A 150 -9.48 -17.27 8.46
C GLY A 150 -9.36 -17.64 9.95
N ALA A 151 -9.43 -16.68 10.86
CA ALA A 151 -9.41 -16.92 12.29
C ALA A 151 -10.61 -17.77 12.76
N LEU A 152 -11.82 -17.49 12.25
CA LEU A 152 -13.01 -18.28 12.56
C LEU A 152 -12.95 -19.70 11.99
N LEU A 153 -12.40 -19.88 10.79
CA LEU A 153 -12.16 -21.20 10.21
C LEU A 153 -11.16 -22.01 11.04
N LEU A 154 -10.11 -21.37 11.57
CA LEU A 154 -9.22 -22.05 12.52
C LEU A 154 -9.93 -22.34 13.86
N ALA A 155 -10.80 -21.46 14.34
CA ALA A 155 -11.47 -21.63 15.64
C ALA A 155 -12.53 -22.74 15.64
N TYR A 156 -13.38 -22.75 14.60
CA TYR A 156 -14.62 -23.52 14.55
C TYR A 156 -14.80 -24.32 13.26
N GLY A 157 -13.90 -24.15 12.29
CA GLY A 157 -13.98 -24.87 11.03
C GLY A 157 -13.75 -26.38 11.19
N PRO A 158 -14.24 -27.19 10.25
CA PRO A 158 -14.02 -28.63 10.26
C PRO A 158 -12.51 -28.94 10.21
N PRO A 159 -12.05 -30.01 10.87
CA PRO A 159 -10.64 -30.43 10.85
C PRO A 159 -10.27 -31.11 9.52
N SER A 160 -10.63 -30.48 8.39
CA SER A 160 -10.27 -30.94 7.06
C SER A 160 -9.04 -30.18 6.56
N PRO A 161 -8.09 -30.86 5.86
CA PRO A 161 -6.91 -30.20 5.31
C PRO A 161 -7.26 -29.00 4.43
N ALA A 162 -8.32 -29.11 3.62
CA ALA A 162 -8.79 -28.02 2.77
C ALA A 162 -9.24 -26.78 3.57
N CYS A 163 -9.92 -26.97 4.70
CA CYS A 163 -10.34 -25.88 5.57
C CYS A 163 -9.13 -25.18 6.20
N LEU A 164 -8.12 -25.94 6.65
CA LEU A 164 -6.91 -25.38 7.24
C LEU A 164 -6.05 -24.64 6.21
N ILE A 165 -5.95 -25.18 5.00
CA ILE A 165 -5.29 -24.49 3.87
C ILE A 165 -5.98 -23.17 3.60
N LEU A 166 -7.31 -23.16 3.44
CA LEU A 166 -8.06 -21.94 3.18
C LEU A 166 -7.90 -20.90 4.30
N ALA A 167 -7.97 -21.35 5.56
CA ALA A 167 -7.81 -20.47 6.70
C ALA A 167 -6.42 -19.82 6.74
N MET A 168 -5.36 -20.61 6.53
CA MET A 168 -3.98 -20.12 6.46
C MET A 168 -3.78 -19.18 5.26
N LEU A 169 -4.37 -19.46 4.10
CA LEU A 169 -4.32 -18.56 2.95
C LEU A 169 -4.96 -17.21 3.25
N LEU A 170 -6.15 -17.19 3.85
CA LEU A 170 -6.84 -15.95 4.19
C LEU A 170 -6.07 -15.09 5.20
N ILE A 171 -5.49 -15.72 6.22
CA ILE A 171 -4.66 -15.03 7.21
C ILE A 171 -3.38 -14.50 6.56
N GLY A 172 -2.76 -15.28 5.68
CA GLY A 172 -1.57 -14.86 4.94
C GLY A 172 -1.84 -13.66 4.04
N LEU A 173 -2.93 -13.69 3.26
CA LEU A 173 -3.35 -12.56 2.44
C LEU A 173 -3.56 -11.28 3.28
N THR A 174 -4.21 -11.42 4.44
CA THR A 174 -4.41 -10.31 5.39
C THR A 174 -3.07 -9.78 5.91
N MET A 175 -2.14 -10.67 6.27
CA MET A 175 -0.80 -10.29 6.73
C MET A 175 -0.06 -9.45 5.69
N GLY A 176 -0.19 -9.80 4.42
CA GLY A 176 0.41 -9.06 3.31
C GLY A 176 -0.19 -7.67 3.11
N ALA A 177 -1.50 -7.55 3.31
CA ALA A 177 -2.23 -6.31 3.09
C ALA A 177 -1.90 -5.21 4.12
N GLU A 178 -1.58 -5.59 5.35
CA GLU A 178 -1.62 -4.69 6.50
C GLU A 178 -0.55 -3.57 6.50
N ILE A 179 0.73 -3.87 6.25
CA ILE A 179 1.79 -2.83 6.28
C ILE A 179 1.54 -1.79 5.18
N ASP A 180 1.16 -2.26 3.99
CA ASP A 180 0.92 -1.40 2.83
C ASP A 180 -0.30 -0.51 3.08
N LEU A 181 -1.34 -1.07 3.70
CA LEU A 181 -2.53 -0.33 4.10
C LEU A 181 -2.19 0.80 5.09
N VAL A 182 -1.42 0.50 6.14
CA VAL A 182 -1.01 1.48 7.14
C VAL A 182 -0.22 2.61 6.50
N ALA A 183 0.80 2.27 5.70
CA ALA A 183 1.60 3.25 4.97
C ALA A 183 0.73 4.13 4.06
N PHE A 184 -0.15 3.52 3.28
CA PHE A 184 -1.01 4.23 2.34
C PHE A 184 -2.01 5.16 3.05
N VAL A 185 -2.68 4.68 4.09
CA VAL A 185 -3.64 5.47 4.87
C VAL A 185 -2.94 6.67 5.52
N ILE A 186 -1.74 6.48 6.10
CA ILE A 186 -0.98 7.59 6.69
C ILE A 186 -0.60 8.62 5.63
N ALA A 187 -0.06 8.18 4.50
CA ALA A 187 0.32 9.07 3.40
C ALA A 187 -0.88 9.89 2.90
N ARG A 188 -2.07 9.28 2.85
CA ARG A 188 -3.27 9.93 2.32
C ARG A 188 -3.98 10.86 3.31
N PHE A 189 -4.00 10.53 4.60
CA PHE A 189 -4.72 11.31 5.62
C PHE A 189 -3.85 12.34 6.34
N CYS A 190 -2.57 12.05 6.57
CA CYS A 190 -1.66 12.92 7.34
C CYS A 190 -0.71 13.73 6.45
N GLY A 191 -0.62 13.41 5.16
CA GLY A 191 0.31 14.07 4.25
C GLY A 191 1.76 13.66 4.46
N VAL A 192 2.64 14.11 3.56
CA VAL A 192 4.05 13.68 3.50
C VAL A 192 4.94 14.31 4.59
N GLU A 193 4.57 15.49 5.10
CA GLU A 193 5.42 16.27 6.01
C GLU A 193 5.61 15.62 7.40
N ALA A 194 4.58 14.96 7.92
CA ALA A 194 4.63 14.25 9.20
C ALA A 194 4.59 12.71 9.03
N TYR A 195 4.73 12.22 7.80
CA TYR A 195 4.61 10.79 7.47
C TYR A 195 5.53 9.93 8.35
N GLY A 196 6.82 10.28 8.42
CA GLY A 196 7.80 9.52 9.18
C GLY A 196 7.48 9.43 10.68
N SER A 197 6.98 10.53 11.27
CA SER A 197 6.60 10.56 12.68
C SER A 197 5.33 9.75 12.97
N VAL A 198 4.30 9.87 12.13
CA VAL A 198 3.04 9.13 12.28
C VAL A 198 3.24 7.64 12.02
N PHE A 199 4.03 7.29 11.00
CA PHE A 199 4.41 5.91 10.71
C PHE A 199 5.20 5.32 11.88
N GLY A 200 6.16 6.06 12.45
CA GLY A 200 6.90 5.65 13.64
C GLY A 200 5.99 5.38 14.84
N ILE A 201 5.05 6.28 15.16
CA ILE A 201 4.06 6.08 16.23
C ILE A 201 3.22 4.83 15.98
N SER A 202 2.79 4.62 14.73
CA SER A 202 1.98 3.46 14.35
C SER A 202 2.77 2.16 14.53
N VAL A 203 4.02 2.11 14.07
CA VAL A 203 4.92 0.95 14.23
C VAL A 203 5.24 0.67 15.70
N MET A 204 5.47 1.70 16.52
CA MET A 204 5.66 1.52 17.97
C MET A 204 4.41 0.90 18.63
N THR A 205 3.23 1.39 18.27
CA THR A 205 1.96 0.87 18.80
C THR A 205 1.71 -0.57 18.33
N ILE A 206 1.99 -0.87 17.05
CA ILE A 206 1.96 -2.22 16.47
C ILE A 206 2.91 -3.16 17.21
N ALA A 207 4.14 -2.73 17.49
CA ALA A 207 5.12 -3.57 18.17
C ALA A 207 4.63 -3.95 19.59
N PHE A 208 4.10 -2.97 20.33
CA PHE A 208 3.57 -3.21 21.67
C PHE A 208 2.34 -4.12 21.65
N SER A 209 1.40 -3.90 20.73
CA SER A 209 0.21 -4.74 20.60
C SER A 209 0.55 -6.15 20.12
N SER A 210 1.54 -6.31 19.24
CA SER A 210 1.99 -7.60 18.72
C SER A 210 2.69 -8.45 19.79
N ALA A 211 3.52 -7.80 20.62
CA ALA A 211 4.13 -8.46 21.78
C ALA A 211 3.05 -8.90 22.78
N GLY A 212 2.09 -8.02 23.09
CA GLY A 212 0.95 -8.33 23.95
C GLY A 212 0.07 -9.46 23.39
N GLY A 213 -0.24 -9.43 22.09
CA GLY A 213 -1.06 -10.43 21.41
C GLY A 213 -0.41 -11.81 21.40
N SER A 214 0.88 -11.87 21.07
CA SER A 214 1.64 -13.13 21.06
C SER A 214 1.78 -13.74 22.46
N ALA A 215 1.93 -12.92 23.50
CA ALA A 215 1.90 -13.41 24.88
C ALA A 215 0.49 -13.88 25.28
N ALA A 216 -0.54 -13.10 24.93
CA ALA A 216 -1.93 -13.38 25.31
C ALA A 216 -2.45 -14.71 24.74
N ILE A 217 -2.12 -15.06 23.48
CA ILE A 217 -2.58 -16.33 22.89
C ILE A 217 -2.00 -17.55 23.63
N GLY A 218 -0.76 -17.47 24.12
CA GLY A 218 -0.16 -18.51 24.95
C GLY A 218 -0.86 -18.64 26.30
N PHE A 219 -1.07 -17.53 27.01
CA PHE A 219 -1.78 -17.55 28.29
C PHE A 219 -3.23 -18.05 28.17
N ILE A 220 -3.93 -17.67 27.10
CA ILE A 220 -5.30 -18.15 26.85
C ILE A 220 -5.28 -19.66 26.59
N TYR A 221 -4.30 -20.16 25.85
CA TYR A 221 -4.14 -21.59 25.62
C TYR A 221 -3.86 -22.35 26.94
N ASP A 222 -2.97 -21.84 27.78
CA ASP A 222 -2.63 -22.47 29.06
C ASP A 222 -3.83 -22.48 30.03
N ALA A 223 -4.67 -21.44 30.01
CA ALA A 223 -5.84 -21.33 30.87
C ALA A 223 -7.05 -22.15 30.35
N ALA A 224 -7.28 -22.16 29.04
CA ALA A 224 -8.47 -22.81 28.44
C ALA A 224 -8.19 -24.22 27.91
N GLY A 225 -6.92 -24.59 27.73
CA GLY A 225 -6.50 -25.85 27.08
C GLY A 225 -6.83 -25.94 25.59
N SER A 226 -7.24 -24.83 24.96
CA SER A 226 -7.67 -24.79 23.55
C SER A 226 -7.39 -23.43 22.91
N TYR A 227 -7.12 -23.42 21.60
CA TYR A 227 -6.92 -22.21 20.81
C TYR A 227 -8.22 -21.53 20.38
N SER A 228 -9.37 -22.23 20.40
CA SER A 228 -10.65 -21.67 19.94
C SER A 228 -11.02 -20.32 20.58
N PRO A 229 -10.94 -20.10 21.91
CA PRO A 229 -11.25 -18.80 22.50
C PRO A 229 -10.27 -17.70 22.07
N ALA A 230 -8.97 -18.03 21.96
CA ALA A 230 -7.97 -17.07 21.50
C ALA A 230 -8.20 -16.66 20.03
N LEU A 231 -8.56 -17.62 19.18
CA LEU A 231 -8.87 -17.37 17.77
C LEU A 231 -10.16 -16.59 17.58
N ALA A 232 -11.18 -16.82 18.42
CA ALA A 232 -12.39 -16.00 18.44
C ALA A 232 -12.08 -14.54 18.83
N LEU A 233 -11.21 -14.34 19.82
CA LEU A 233 -10.72 -13.00 20.19
C LEU A 233 -9.94 -12.36 19.04
N CYS A 234 -9.13 -13.13 18.31
CA CYS A 234 -8.44 -12.65 17.12
C CYS A 234 -9.42 -12.20 16.02
N ALA A 235 -10.47 -12.98 15.77
CA ALA A 235 -11.52 -12.63 14.82
C ALA A 235 -12.25 -11.33 15.22
N LEU A 236 -12.55 -11.15 16.51
CA LEU A 236 -13.14 -9.91 17.03
C LEU A 236 -12.19 -8.71 16.84
N ALA A 237 -10.90 -8.88 17.10
CA ALA A 237 -9.90 -7.83 16.92
C ALA A 237 -9.76 -7.42 15.44
N PHE A 238 -9.71 -8.38 14.52
CA PHE A 238 -9.72 -8.10 13.07
C PHE A 238 -10.98 -7.36 12.65
N THR A 239 -12.15 -7.82 13.10
CA THR A 239 -13.43 -7.19 12.79
C THR A 239 -13.47 -5.75 13.31
N ALA A 240 -13.05 -5.54 14.56
CA ALA A 240 -13.00 -4.21 15.17
C ALA A 240 -12.03 -3.28 14.42
N SER A 241 -10.86 -3.77 14.00
CA SER A 241 -9.94 -3.00 13.16
C SER A 241 -10.56 -2.64 11.81
N ALA A 242 -11.24 -3.59 11.15
CA ALA A 242 -11.89 -3.36 9.86
C ALA A 242 -12.91 -2.21 9.94
N PHE A 243 -13.75 -2.22 10.98
CA PHE A 243 -14.72 -1.14 11.22
C PHE A 243 -14.05 0.18 11.62
N LEU A 244 -12.92 0.12 12.34
CA LEU A 244 -12.18 1.32 12.72
C LEU A 244 -11.53 2.00 11.50
N TYR A 245 -10.97 1.21 10.57
CA TYR A 245 -10.52 1.75 9.28
C TYR A 245 -11.69 2.35 8.49
N LEU A 246 -12.84 1.69 8.46
CA LEU A 246 -14.04 2.20 7.80
C LEU A 246 -14.51 3.54 8.40
N SER A 247 -14.34 3.72 9.72
CA SER A 247 -14.72 4.94 10.44
C SER A 247 -13.88 6.17 10.08
N LEU A 248 -12.68 5.99 9.49
CA LEU A 248 -11.86 7.11 8.96
C LEU A 248 -12.56 7.83 7.81
N GLY A 249 -13.55 7.21 7.17
CA GLY A 249 -14.45 7.85 6.24
C GLY A 249 -13.81 8.26 4.90
N ARG A 250 -14.47 9.18 4.19
CA ARG A 250 -14.00 9.67 2.89
C ARG A 250 -12.68 10.41 3.07
N TYR A 251 -11.78 10.24 2.10
CA TYR A 251 -10.55 11.01 2.05
C TYR A 251 -10.86 12.50 2.20
N PRO A 252 -10.08 13.25 2.98
CA PRO A 252 -10.11 14.70 2.94
C PRO A 252 -10.01 15.13 1.47
N ALA A 253 -10.92 16.01 1.02
CA ALA A 253 -10.99 16.41 -0.37
C ALA A 253 -9.60 16.87 -0.85
N PRO A 254 -9.12 16.41 -2.03
CA PRO A 254 -7.98 17.05 -2.67
C PRO A 254 -8.30 18.53 -2.75
N ARG A 255 -7.41 19.35 -2.21
CA ARG A 255 -7.57 20.80 -2.22
C ARG A 255 -7.69 21.22 -3.68
N ALA A 256 -8.89 21.64 -4.10
CA ALA A 256 -9.09 22.19 -5.42
C ALA A 256 -8.40 23.55 -5.47
N ASP A 257 -7.44 23.62 -6.38
CA ASP A 257 -6.60 24.75 -6.76
C ASP A 257 -7.41 26.05 -7.00
#